data_AF-A0A158E2V7-F1
#
_entry.id   AF-A0A158E2V7-F1
#
_cell.length_a   1.000
_cell.length_b   1.000
_cell.length_c   1.000
_cell.angle_alpha   90.00
_cell.angle_beta   90.00
_cell.angle_gamma   90.00
#
_symmetry.space_group_name_H-M   'P 1'
#
loop_
_entity.id
_entity.type
_entity.pdbx_description
1 polymer ?
#
loop_
_entity_poly.entity_id
_entity_poly.type
_entity_poly.pdbx_seq_one_letter_code
_entity_poly.pdbx_strand_id
1 'polypeptide(L)'
;MIHSTKGPRLAAALTISTALLALAACNSPMPAQTSGVIPASEREPAGKDAHGADAAIRELALPPKKPLTPNPEYARFPRYVGTLGDKQIEMKLGAKTDEPSGVHGEYRFVGSASVILVAGDRDGDTLEIEESNDGTHITGNWVGKFAADGSVSGERMDPDDSNAQPFDLHPAVAGAKLPPLPATPATPATGTAKAPPAPSLEPAPPQPPRNAVGGTSNVIIGE
;
A
#
# COMPACT_ATOMS: atom_id res chain seq x y z
N MET A 1 -10.82 58.65 -3.07
CA MET A 1 -9.78 57.63 -2.90
C MET A 1 -10.29 56.34 -3.53
N ILE A 2 -9.73 55.97 -4.67
CA ILE A 2 -10.15 54.88 -5.55
C ILE A 2 -8.87 54.18 -6.00
N HIS A 3 -8.72 52.88 -5.73
CA HIS A 3 -7.86 51.92 -6.45
C HIS A 3 -8.42 50.53 -6.09
N SER A 4 -9.03 49.70 -6.95
CA SER A 4 -8.72 49.25 -8.32
C SER A 4 -7.39 48.52 -8.44
N THR A 5 -7.44 47.20 -8.61
CA THR A 5 -6.34 46.38 -9.14
C THR A 5 -6.89 45.24 -9.99
N LYS A 6 -6.87 45.47 -11.32
CA LYS A 6 -6.68 44.41 -12.33
C LYS A 6 -5.18 44.13 -12.43
N GLY A 7 -4.81 42.86 -12.64
CA GLY A 7 -3.47 42.45 -13.04
C GLY A 7 -3.54 41.41 -14.16
N PRO A 8 -3.00 41.69 -15.36
CA PRO A 8 -3.04 40.79 -16.52
C PRO A 8 -1.73 40.02 -16.75
N ARG A 9 -1.80 39.16 -17.77
CA ARG A 9 -0.75 38.31 -18.36
C ARG A 9 0.41 39.10 -19.03
N LEU A 10 1.51 38.36 -19.19
CA LEU A 10 2.57 38.44 -20.21
C LEU A 10 3.54 39.63 -20.17
N ALA A 11 4.84 39.34 -20.04
CA ALA A 11 5.86 39.84 -20.97
C ALA A 11 7.20 39.12 -20.74
N ALA A 12 7.75 38.59 -21.83
CA ALA A 12 9.15 38.29 -21.98
C ALA A 12 9.94 39.57 -22.32
N ALA A 13 11.15 39.72 -21.79
CA ALA A 13 12.28 40.50 -22.35
C ALA A 13 13.47 40.30 -21.39
N LEU A 14 14.54 39.61 -21.78
CA LEU A 14 15.66 40.10 -22.58
C LEU A 14 16.45 41.21 -21.88
N THR A 15 17.54 40.82 -21.20
CA THR A 15 18.73 41.67 -21.06
C THR A 15 19.98 40.86 -21.42
N ILE A 16 20.55 41.24 -22.57
CA ILE A 16 21.86 40.86 -23.08
C ILE A 16 22.85 41.94 -22.62
N SER A 17 24.05 41.53 -22.21
CA SER A 17 25.37 42.21 -22.28
C SER A 17 26.14 41.98 -20.98
N THR A 18 27.41 41.62 -20.93
CA THR A 18 28.47 41.37 -21.91
C THR A 18 29.63 40.83 -21.07
N ALA A 19 30.12 39.63 -21.35
CA ALA A 19 31.44 39.19 -20.89
C ALA A 19 32.03 38.24 -21.93
N LEU A 20 32.44 38.81 -23.06
CA LEU A 20 33.49 38.22 -23.89
C LEU A 20 34.83 38.49 -23.17
N LEU A 21 35.50 37.44 -22.71
CA LEU A 21 36.93 37.23 -22.96
C LEU A 21 37.30 35.79 -22.52
N ALA A 22 38.08 35.12 -23.37
CA ALA A 22 38.78 33.83 -23.17
C ALA A 22 38.00 32.52 -23.40
N LEU A 23 37.59 32.25 -24.65
CA LEU A 23 37.58 30.88 -25.18
C LEU A 23 38.99 30.56 -25.74
N ALA A 24 39.85 30.03 -24.88
CA ALA A 24 41.04 29.31 -25.31
C ALA A 24 41.31 28.17 -24.31
N ALA A 25 41.14 26.95 -24.82
CA ALA A 25 41.71 25.70 -24.29
C ALA A 25 41.30 25.25 -22.87
N CYS A 26 40.13 24.61 -22.77
CA CYS A 26 39.96 23.45 -21.89
C CYS A 26 39.55 22.24 -22.73
N ASN A 27 40.38 21.92 -23.73
CA ASN A 27 40.47 20.54 -24.21
C ASN A 27 41.16 19.79 -23.07
N SER A 28 40.40 19.32 -22.08
CA SER A 28 40.96 18.35 -21.13
C SER A 28 41.41 17.17 -21.97
N PRO A 29 42.70 16.80 -21.97
CA PRO A 29 43.10 15.56 -22.61
C PRO A 29 42.32 14.46 -21.92
N MET A 30 41.55 13.70 -22.71
CA MET A 30 41.11 12.37 -22.32
C MET A 30 42.37 11.67 -21.77
N PRO A 31 42.37 11.14 -20.54
CA PRO A 31 43.53 10.41 -20.08
C PRO A 31 43.80 9.34 -21.13
N ALA A 32 45.03 9.32 -21.64
CA ALA A 32 45.45 8.23 -22.51
C ALA A 32 45.07 6.95 -21.77
N GLN A 33 44.20 6.13 -22.38
CA GLN A 33 43.96 4.79 -21.86
C GLN A 33 45.30 4.08 -21.98
N THR A 34 46.06 4.13 -20.89
CA THR A 34 47.22 3.28 -20.69
C THR A 34 46.64 1.87 -20.71
N SER A 35 46.87 1.17 -21.82
CA SER A 35 46.82 -0.29 -21.82
C SER A 35 47.96 -0.77 -20.91
N GLY A 36 47.72 -0.67 -19.61
CA GLY A 36 48.67 -0.96 -18.56
C GLY A 36 47.90 -1.72 -17.49
N VAL A 37 48.28 -2.98 -17.29
CA VAL A 37 47.88 -3.74 -16.11
C VAL A 37 48.40 -2.97 -14.90
N ILE A 38 47.50 -2.36 -14.11
CA ILE A 38 47.86 -1.70 -12.85
C ILE A 38 48.52 -2.77 -11.96
N PRO A 39 49.70 -2.50 -11.36
CA PRO A 39 50.39 -3.45 -10.50
C PRO A 39 49.47 -3.89 -9.35
N ALA A 40 49.55 -5.16 -8.95
CA ALA A 40 48.66 -5.74 -7.94
C ALA A 40 48.64 -4.98 -6.60
N SER A 41 49.70 -4.23 -6.31
CA SER A 41 49.87 -3.34 -5.15
C SER A 41 49.11 -2.01 -5.23
N GLU A 42 48.60 -1.62 -6.41
CA GLU A 42 47.78 -0.42 -6.63
C GLU A 42 46.32 -0.77 -6.98
N ARG A 43 45.98 -2.06 -7.03
CA ARG A 43 44.60 -2.52 -7.19
C ARG A 43 43.89 -2.34 -5.86
N GLU A 44 42.71 -1.72 -5.86
CA GLU A 44 41.83 -1.77 -4.69
C GLU A 44 41.70 -3.22 -4.21
N PRO A 45 41.76 -3.47 -2.89
CA PRO A 45 41.70 -4.82 -2.37
C PRO A 45 40.36 -5.45 -2.77
N ALA A 46 40.37 -6.30 -3.78
CA ALA A 46 39.19 -7.05 -4.24
C ALA A 46 38.85 -8.22 -3.30
N GLY A 47 39.00 -7.98 -1.98
CA GLY A 47 38.58 -8.89 -0.94
C GLY A 47 37.08 -8.75 -0.71
N LYS A 48 36.46 -9.79 -0.13
CA LYS A 48 35.02 -9.81 0.24
C LYS A 48 34.58 -8.59 1.06
N ASP A 49 35.52 -7.95 1.78
CA ASP A 49 35.24 -6.87 2.72
C ASP A 49 35.91 -5.54 2.31
N ALA A 50 36.17 -5.31 1.02
CA ALA A 50 36.72 -4.03 0.55
C ALA A 50 35.87 -2.86 1.10
N HIS A 51 36.49 -1.98 1.88
CA HIS A 51 35.88 -0.84 2.59
C HIS A 51 34.94 -1.16 3.76
N GLY A 52 35.01 -2.36 4.34
CA GLY A 52 34.17 -2.71 5.50
C GLY A 52 32.68 -2.78 5.17
N ALA A 53 32.33 -2.95 3.89
CA ALA A 53 30.96 -3.05 3.41
C ALA A 53 30.17 -4.12 4.18
N ASP A 54 30.76 -5.29 4.43
CA ASP A 54 30.12 -6.36 5.21
C ASP A 54 29.88 -5.98 6.68
N ALA A 55 30.76 -5.18 7.29
CA ALA A 55 30.57 -4.69 8.65
C ALA A 55 29.45 -3.65 8.71
N ALA A 56 29.43 -2.71 7.75
CA ALA A 56 28.35 -1.74 7.61
C ALA A 56 27.00 -2.43 7.29
N ILE A 57 26.98 -3.43 6.42
CA ILE A 57 25.78 -4.22 6.10
C ILE A 57 25.26 -4.94 7.35
N ARG A 58 26.15 -5.51 8.19
CA ARG A 58 25.76 -6.16 9.45
C ARG A 58 25.31 -5.18 10.53
N GLU A 59 25.89 -3.98 10.57
CA GLU A 59 25.51 -2.93 11.51
C GLU A 59 24.15 -2.29 11.15
N LEU A 60 23.86 -2.16 9.84
CA LEU A 60 22.57 -1.72 9.34
C LEU A 60 21.54 -2.86 9.22
N ALA A 61 21.95 -4.12 9.30
CA ALA A 61 21.04 -5.24 9.25
C ALA A 61 20.16 -5.25 10.50
N LEU A 62 18.85 -5.04 10.31
CA LEU A 62 17.88 -5.25 11.37
C LEU A 62 18.05 -6.69 11.89
N PRO A 63 18.00 -6.89 13.22
CA PRO A 63 18.10 -8.24 13.79
C PRO A 63 17.03 -9.13 13.16
N PRO A 64 17.35 -10.41 12.89
CA PRO A 64 16.40 -11.34 12.29
C PRO A 64 15.15 -11.40 13.17
N LYS A 65 14.01 -11.08 12.58
CA LYS A 65 12.74 -11.02 13.31
C LYS A 65 12.36 -12.42 13.79
N LYS A 66 12.00 -12.51 15.06
CA LYS A 66 11.63 -13.78 15.68
C LYS A 66 10.37 -14.34 14.96
N PRO A 67 10.38 -15.62 14.54
CA PRO A 67 9.18 -16.23 13.97
C PRO A 67 8.01 -16.23 14.95
N LEU A 68 6.81 -16.01 14.44
CA LEU A 68 5.59 -16.03 15.25
C LEU A 68 5.22 -17.45 15.66
N THR A 69 4.66 -17.57 16.86
CA THR A 69 4.11 -18.81 17.41
C THR A 69 2.58 -18.78 17.32
N PRO A 70 1.92 -19.95 17.19
CA PRO A 70 0.45 -20.02 17.13
C PRO A 70 -0.23 -19.30 18.28
N ASN A 71 -1.30 -18.56 17.99
CA ASN A 71 -2.15 -17.95 19.00
C ASN A 71 -3.24 -18.94 19.46
N PRO A 72 -3.30 -19.31 20.75
CA PRO A 72 -4.34 -20.20 21.28
C PRO A 72 -5.77 -19.72 21.02
N GLU A 73 -5.97 -18.40 20.94
CA GLU A 73 -7.28 -17.82 20.65
C GLU A 73 -7.83 -18.23 19.30
N TYR A 74 -6.97 -18.38 18.29
CA TYR A 74 -7.37 -18.73 16.93
C TYR A 74 -7.72 -20.20 16.78
N ALA A 75 -7.45 -21.05 17.79
CA ALA A 75 -7.86 -22.45 17.78
C ALA A 75 -9.38 -22.66 17.68
N ARG A 76 -10.18 -21.64 18.02
CA ARG A 76 -11.64 -21.66 17.91
C ARG A 76 -12.16 -21.39 16.50
N PHE A 77 -11.32 -20.87 15.61
CA PHE A 77 -11.76 -20.46 14.28
C PHE A 77 -11.96 -21.64 13.33
N PRO A 78 -12.85 -21.49 12.34
CA PRO A 78 -12.89 -22.38 11.19
C PRO A 78 -11.50 -22.64 10.64
N ARG A 79 -11.20 -23.92 10.41
CA ARG A 79 -9.93 -24.37 9.86
C ARG A 79 -10.08 -24.66 8.39
N TYR A 80 -9.16 -24.12 7.61
CA TYR A 80 -9.04 -24.25 6.17
C TYR A 80 -7.75 -24.98 5.84
N VAL A 81 -7.79 -25.88 4.86
CA VAL A 81 -6.64 -26.64 4.37
C VAL A 81 -6.59 -26.57 2.86
N GLY A 82 -5.39 -26.50 2.31
CA GLY A 82 -5.20 -26.47 0.86
C GLY A 82 -3.84 -25.91 0.48
N THR A 83 -3.77 -25.15 -0.60
CA THR A 83 -2.51 -24.72 -1.22
C THR A 83 -2.33 -23.22 -1.24
N LEU A 84 -1.07 -22.79 -1.14
CA LEU A 84 -0.56 -21.48 -1.54
C LEU A 84 0.64 -21.72 -2.48
N GLY A 85 0.47 -21.41 -3.76
CA GLY A 85 1.32 -21.93 -4.83
C GLY A 85 1.39 -23.45 -4.75
N ASP A 86 2.60 -24.00 -4.79
CA ASP A 86 2.84 -25.46 -4.69
C ASP A 86 2.88 -25.99 -3.25
N LYS A 87 2.64 -25.13 -2.24
CA LYS A 87 2.85 -25.47 -0.84
C LYS A 87 1.53 -25.71 -0.12
N GLN A 88 1.49 -26.79 0.65
CA GLN A 88 0.36 -27.08 1.53
C GLN A 88 0.37 -26.14 2.75
N ILE A 89 -0.79 -25.55 3.04
CA ILE A 89 -1.00 -24.70 4.21
C ILE A 89 -2.24 -25.12 5.00
N GLU A 90 -2.24 -24.76 6.27
CA GLU A 90 -3.41 -24.79 7.14
C GLU A 90 -3.65 -23.37 7.65
N MET A 91 -4.87 -22.86 7.47
CA MET A 91 -5.28 -21.53 7.91
C MET A 91 -6.41 -21.64 8.93
N LYS A 92 -6.37 -20.82 9.97
CA LYS A 92 -7.47 -20.60 10.90
C LYS A 92 -7.94 -19.17 10.69
N LEU A 93 -9.16 -18.98 10.21
CA LEU A 93 -9.68 -17.66 9.85
C LEU A 93 -11.05 -17.47 10.50
N GLY A 94 -11.22 -16.36 11.22
CA GLY A 94 -12.43 -16.01 11.94
C GLY A 94 -12.82 -14.55 11.77
N ALA A 95 -14.05 -14.23 12.12
CA ALA A 95 -14.50 -12.83 12.17
C ALA A 95 -13.85 -12.11 13.38
N LYS A 96 -13.49 -10.84 13.18
CA LYS A 96 -13.15 -9.92 14.26
C LYS A 96 -14.41 -9.62 15.09
N THR A 97 -14.23 -9.30 16.36
CA THR A 97 -15.34 -9.02 17.28
C THR A 97 -15.71 -7.54 17.35
N ASP A 98 -14.79 -6.68 16.92
CA ASP A 98 -14.85 -5.22 17.00
C ASP A 98 -15.19 -4.56 15.66
N GLU A 99 -15.07 -5.30 14.55
CA GLU A 99 -15.30 -4.80 13.18
C GLU A 99 -16.21 -5.78 12.42
N PRO A 100 -17.41 -5.36 11.96
CA PRO A 100 -18.39 -6.26 11.35
C PRO A 100 -17.93 -7.01 10.10
N SER A 101 -17.16 -6.37 9.22
CA SER A 101 -16.55 -6.98 8.02
C SER A 101 -15.22 -7.64 8.31
N GLY A 102 -14.63 -7.35 9.47
CA GLY A 102 -13.27 -7.70 9.79
C GLY A 102 -13.09 -9.20 9.91
N VAL A 103 -12.01 -9.71 9.33
CA VAL A 103 -11.53 -11.08 9.51
C VAL A 103 -10.09 -11.07 10.01
N HIS A 104 -9.73 -12.08 10.78
CA HIS A 104 -8.36 -12.28 11.22
C HIS A 104 -8.04 -13.74 11.48
N GLY A 105 -6.75 -14.05 11.57
CA GLY A 105 -6.32 -15.40 11.81
C GLY A 105 -4.83 -15.60 11.65
N GLU A 106 -4.49 -16.85 11.42
CA GLU A 106 -3.13 -17.28 11.18
C GLU A 106 -3.14 -18.43 10.17
N TYR A 107 -2.08 -18.55 9.37
CA TYR A 107 -1.80 -19.76 8.62
C TYR A 107 -0.39 -20.28 8.89
N ARG A 108 -0.16 -21.54 8.55
CA ARG A 108 1.16 -22.16 8.58
C ARG A 108 1.35 -23.04 7.36
N PHE A 109 2.60 -23.12 6.90
CA PHE A 109 3.00 -24.21 6.02
C PHE A 109 2.98 -25.54 6.79
N VAL A 110 2.48 -26.59 6.15
CA VAL A 110 2.48 -27.93 6.74
C VAL A 110 3.91 -28.34 7.09
N GLY A 111 4.13 -28.81 8.32
CA GLY A 111 5.45 -29.14 8.87
C GLY A 111 6.19 -27.97 9.53
N SER A 112 5.68 -26.74 9.42
CA SER A 112 6.21 -25.57 10.15
C SER A 112 5.64 -25.47 11.56
N ALA A 113 6.48 -25.11 12.52
CA ALA A 113 6.07 -24.68 13.86
C ALA A 113 5.70 -23.18 13.92
N SER A 114 6.18 -22.40 12.95
CA SER A 114 5.93 -20.97 12.84
C SER A 114 4.64 -20.68 12.08
N VAL A 115 3.97 -19.61 12.47
CA VAL A 115 2.74 -19.10 11.83
C VAL A 115 2.98 -17.76 11.15
N ILE A 116 2.04 -17.39 10.29
CA ILE A 116 1.96 -16.12 9.61
C ILE A 116 0.57 -15.55 9.91
N LEU A 117 0.51 -14.32 10.38
CA LEU A 117 -0.75 -13.65 10.71
C LEU A 117 -1.41 -13.13 9.45
N VAL A 118 -2.75 -13.14 9.47
CA VAL A 118 -3.56 -12.50 8.43
C VAL A 118 -4.68 -11.68 9.06
N ALA A 119 -4.98 -10.53 8.46
CA ALA A 119 -6.08 -9.69 8.88
C ALA A 119 -6.57 -8.81 7.72
N GLY A 120 -7.86 -8.50 7.70
CA GLY A 120 -8.46 -7.61 6.70
C GLY A 120 -9.96 -7.72 6.77
N ASP A 121 -10.61 -7.75 5.61
CA ASP A 121 -12.06 -7.68 5.47
C ASP A 121 -12.63 -8.77 4.58
N ARG A 122 -13.91 -9.04 4.84
CA ARG A 122 -14.79 -9.79 3.96
C ARG A 122 -15.97 -8.91 3.60
N ASP A 123 -16.19 -8.72 2.31
CA ASP A 123 -17.40 -8.09 1.76
C ASP A 123 -18.14 -9.10 0.87
N GLY A 124 -19.29 -9.58 1.33
CA GLY A 124 -20.05 -10.62 0.66
C GLY A 124 -19.24 -11.91 0.46
N ASP A 125 -18.92 -12.21 -0.80
CA ASP A 125 -18.08 -13.33 -1.21
C ASP A 125 -16.61 -12.95 -1.39
N THR A 126 -16.24 -11.67 -1.32
CA THR A 126 -14.87 -11.21 -1.55
C THR A 126 -14.07 -11.19 -0.24
N LEU A 127 -12.82 -11.65 -0.32
CA LEU A 127 -11.83 -11.64 0.75
C LEU A 127 -10.69 -10.70 0.36
N GLU A 128 -10.33 -9.77 1.25
CA GLU A 128 -9.15 -8.92 1.12
C GLU A 128 -8.42 -8.93 2.46
N ILE A 129 -7.24 -9.55 2.54
CA ILE A 129 -6.45 -9.64 3.78
C ILE A 129 -4.97 -9.36 3.54
N GLU A 130 -4.33 -8.80 4.54
CA GLU A 130 -2.89 -8.57 4.60
C GLU A 130 -2.21 -9.66 5.41
N GLU A 131 -0.98 -9.96 5.05
CA GLU A 131 -0.13 -10.98 5.65
C GLU A 131 0.99 -10.35 6.48
N SER A 132 1.32 -10.93 7.63
CA SER A 132 2.50 -10.55 8.41
C SER A 132 3.19 -11.74 9.05
N ASN A 133 4.51 -11.85 8.86
CA ASN A 133 5.34 -12.88 9.49
C ASN A 133 5.96 -12.46 10.84
N ASP A 134 5.72 -11.21 11.27
CA ASP A 134 6.29 -10.62 12.49
C ASP A 134 5.27 -9.81 13.32
N GLY A 135 4.04 -9.64 12.83
CA GLY A 135 2.95 -8.90 13.47
C GLY A 135 3.06 -7.38 13.40
N THR A 136 4.01 -6.85 12.61
CA THR A 136 4.32 -5.42 12.53
C THR A 136 4.52 -4.91 11.10
N HIS A 137 4.89 -5.78 10.15
CA HIS A 137 5.11 -5.44 8.75
C HIS A 137 4.24 -6.29 7.85
N ILE A 138 3.67 -5.66 6.82
CA ILE A 138 2.95 -6.37 5.76
C ILE A 138 3.98 -7.05 4.86
N THR A 139 3.83 -8.36 4.68
CA THR A 139 4.70 -9.18 3.83
C THR A 139 3.99 -9.74 2.61
N GLY A 140 2.69 -9.53 2.49
CA GLY A 140 1.91 -9.89 1.32
C GLY A 140 0.44 -9.49 1.43
N ASN A 141 -0.24 -9.54 0.29
CA ASN A 141 -1.63 -9.15 0.13
C ASN A 141 -2.40 -10.32 -0.49
N TRP A 142 -3.58 -10.62 0.02
CA TRP A 142 -4.41 -11.73 -0.45
C TRP A 142 -5.74 -11.17 -0.94
N VAL A 143 -6.14 -11.56 -2.14
CA VAL A 143 -7.45 -11.25 -2.71
C VAL A 143 -8.08 -12.55 -3.18
N GLY A 144 -9.31 -12.83 -2.76
CA GLY A 144 -9.98 -14.07 -3.13
C GLY A 144 -11.50 -14.03 -3.03
N LYS A 145 -12.12 -15.17 -3.33
CA LYS A 145 -13.56 -15.36 -3.29
C LYS A 145 -13.97 -16.61 -2.53
N PHE A 146 -14.97 -16.45 -1.67
CA PHE A 146 -15.68 -17.53 -1.00
C PHE A 146 -16.71 -18.16 -1.93
N ALA A 147 -16.63 -19.47 -2.11
CA ALA A 147 -17.69 -20.22 -2.76
C ALA A 147 -18.81 -20.60 -1.77
N ALA A 148 -19.92 -21.11 -2.30
CA ALA A 148 -21.11 -21.46 -1.51
C ALA A 148 -20.87 -22.59 -0.48
N ASP A 149 -19.92 -23.49 -0.76
CA ASP A 149 -19.49 -24.57 0.14
C ASP A 149 -18.54 -24.08 1.26
N GLY A 150 -18.15 -22.81 1.22
CA GLY A 150 -17.26 -22.16 2.17
C GLY A 150 -15.80 -22.22 1.79
N SER A 151 -15.40 -22.89 0.70
CA SER A 151 -14.04 -22.79 0.15
C SER A 151 -13.70 -21.36 -0.23
N VAL A 152 -12.41 -21.04 -0.22
CA VAL A 152 -11.88 -19.73 -0.62
C VAL A 152 -10.67 -19.89 -1.52
N SER A 153 -10.69 -19.22 -2.67
CA SER A 153 -9.62 -19.28 -3.67
C SER A 153 -9.30 -17.89 -4.21
N GLY A 154 -8.09 -17.70 -4.69
CA GLY A 154 -7.61 -16.39 -5.16
C GLY A 154 -6.11 -16.33 -5.32
N GLU A 155 -5.55 -15.13 -5.17
CA GLU A 155 -4.12 -14.86 -5.31
C GLU A 155 -3.56 -14.20 -4.05
N ARG A 156 -2.32 -14.58 -3.71
CA ARG A 156 -1.46 -13.91 -2.74
C ARG A 156 -0.34 -13.23 -3.50
N MET A 157 -0.07 -11.95 -3.23
CA MET A 157 0.97 -11.15 -3.88
C MET A 157 1.94 -10.60 -2.83
N ASP A 158 3.11 -10.16 -3.27
CA ASP A 158 4.00 -9.32 -2.48
C ASP A 158 3.36 -7.92 -2.28
N PRO A 159 3.82 -7.10 -1.31
CA PRO A 159 3.21 -5.80 -1.00
C PRO A 159 3.23 -4.77 -2.14
N ASP A 160 4.03 -5.01 -3.18
CA ASP A 160 4.09 -4.21 -4.41
C ASP A 160 3.26 -4.82 -5.56
N ASP A 161 2.32 -5.72 -5.22
CA ASP A 161 1.46 -6.48 -6.13
C ASP A 161 2.21 -7.41 -7.09
N SER A 162 3.50 -7.67 -6.85
CA SER A 162 4.29 -8.62 -7.63
C SER A 162 4.13 -10.07 -7.13
N ASN A 163 4.68 -11.03 -7.88
CA ASN A 163 4.78 -12.43 -7.47
C ASN A 163 3.44 -13.04 -6.99
N ALA A 164 2.40 -12.91 -7.81
CA ALA A 164 1.11 -13.53 -7.56
C ALA A 164 1.25 -15.07 -7.46
N GLN A 165 0.71 -15.62 -6.39
CA GLN A 165 0.67 -17.04 -6.09
C GLN A 165 -0.79 -17.47 -5.87
N PRO A 166 -1.28 -18.46 -6.63
CA PRO A 166 -2.64 -18.92 -6.47
C PRO A 166 -2.79 -19.62 -5.12
N PHE A 167 -3.94 -19.47 -4.49
CA PHE A 167 -4.32 -20.27 -3.34
C PHE A 167 -5.70 -20.89 -3.53
N ASP A 168 -5.90 -22.04 -2.91
CA ASP A 168 -7.17 -22.74 -2.87
C ASP A 168 -7.30 -23.43 -1.52
N LEU A 169 -8.34 -23.06 -0.76
CA LEU A 169 -8.50 -23.40 0.64
C LEU A 169 -9.90 -23.93 0.92
N HIS A 170 -9.97 -25.12 1.51
CA HIS A 170 -11.22 -25.82 1.80
C HIS A 170 -11.45 -25.94 3.29
N PRO A 171 -12.68 -25.76 3.80
CA PRO A 171 -13.01 -26.10 5.17
C PRO A 171 -12.58 -27.53 5.52
N ALA A 172 -11.78 -27.68 6.58
CA ALA A 172 -11.29 -28.98 7.01
C ALA A 172 -12.41 -29.89 7.55
N VAL A 173 -13.56 -29.31 7.89
CA VAL A 173 -14.79 -30.00 8.26
C VAL A 173 -15.91 -29.40 7.41
N ALA A 174 -16.67 -30.24 6.72
CA ALA A 174 -17.79 -29.79 5.89
C ALA A 174 -18.77 -28.92 6.71
N GLY A 175 -19.10 -27.74 6.20
CA GLY A 175 -19.98 -26.77 6.86
C GLY A 175 -19.31 -25.86 7.89
N ALA A 176 -18.03 -26.07 8.24
CA ALA A 176 -17.26 -25.15 9.08
C ALA A 176 -16.79 -23.93 8.24
N LYS A 177 -17.69 -22.98 8.04
CA LYS A 177 -17.43 -21.74 7.30
C LYS A 177 -17.35 -20.53 8.22
N LEU A 178 -16.75 -19.45 7.73
CA LEU A 178 -16.89 -18.14 8.35
C LEU A 178 -18.37 -17.80 8.55
N PRO A 179 -18.75 -17.28 9.74
CA PRO A 179 -20.12 -16.87 9.99
C PRO A 179 -20.58 -15.83 8.97
N PRO A 180 -21.88 -15.80 8.61
CA PRO A 180 -22.42 -14.73 7.78
C PRO A 180 -22.14 -13.37 8.41
N LEU A 181 -21.81 -12.39 7.58
CA LEU A 181 -21.75 -11.00 8.03
C LEU A 181 -23.11 -10.60 8.60
N PRO A 182 -23.15 -9.83 9.72
CA PRO A 182 -24.41 -9.28 10.18
C PRO A 182 -25.05 -8.47 9.05
N ALA A 183 -26.31 -8.78 8.75
CA ALA A 183 -27.03 -8.11 7.69
C ALA A 183 -27.20 -6.62 8.05
N THR A 184 -26.44 -5.75 7.38
CA THR A 184 -26.79 -4.34 7.31
C THR A 184 -28.14 -4.25 6.59
N PRO A 185 -29.15 -3.53 7.11
CA PRO A 185 -30.41 -3.37 6.40
C PRO A 185 -30.14 -2.84 4.98
N ALA A 186 -30.48 -3.63 3.98
CA ALA A 186 -30.39 -3.23 2.58
C ALA A 186 -31.34 -2.04 2.37
N THR A 187 -30.78 -0.84 2.19
CA THR A 187 -31.51 0.25 1.56
C THR A 187 -31.87 -0.21 0.13
N PRO A 188 -33.13 -0.16 -0.31
CA PRO A 188 -33.49 -0.56 -1.67
C PRO A 188 -32.70 0.26 -2.68
N ALA A 189 -31.93 -0.42 -3.54
CA ALA A 189 -31.22 0.19 -4.64
C ALA A 189 -32.21 0.85 -5.59
N THR A 190 -32.35 2.18 -5.47
CA THR A 190 -32.98 3.02 -6.48
C THR A 190 -31.89 3.86 -7.11
N GLY A 191 -31.61 3.60 -8.38
CA GLY A 191 -30.85 4.50 -9.24
C GLY A 191 -29.35 4.18 -9.33
N THR A 192 -28.90 4.08 -10.57
CA THR A 192 -27.50 4.19 -11.01
C THR A 192 -26.78 5.34 -10.30
N ALA A 193 -25.95 5.03 -9.31
CA ALA A 193 -25.02 5.97 -8.70
C ALA A 193 -23.67 5.85 -9.40
N LYS A 194 -23.39 6.85 -10.22
CA LYS A 194 -22.08 7.18 -10.79
C LYS A 194 -21.02 7.20 -9.69
N ALA A 195 -19.86 6.59 -9.96
CA ALA A 195 -18.68 6.65 -9.10
C ALA A 195 -18.43 8.08 -8.59
N PRO A 196 -18.08 8.27 -7.30
CA PRO A 196 -17.71 9.59 -6.81
C PRO A 196 -16.51 10.11 -7.61
N PRO A 197 -16.55 11.35 -8.13
CA PRO A 197 -15.40 11.92 -8.82
C PRO A 197 -14.24 12.05 -7.83
N ALA A 198 -13.04 11.71 -8.30
CA ALA A 198 -11.79 11.97 -7.59
C ALA A 198 -11.73 13.43 -7.10
N PRO A 199 -11.15 13.71 -5.93
CA PRO A 199 -11.05 15.07 -5.43
C PRO A 199 -10.20 15.92 -6.40
N SER A 200 -10.80 16.98 -6.94
CA SER A 200 -10.11 17.99 -7.74
C SER A 200 -9.16 18.80 -6.85
N LEU A 201 -7.93 19.03 -7.32
CA LEU A 201 -6.89 19.85 -6.66
C LEU A 201 -7.07 21.36 -6.90
N GLU A 202 -8.27 21.83 -7.23
CA GLU A 202 -8.52 23.26 -7.40
C GLU A 202 -8.83 23.95 -6.05
N PRO A 203 -8.18 25.08 -5.73
CA PRO A 203 -8.51 25.88 -4.55
C PRO A 203 -9.95 26.41 -4.59
N ALA A 204 -10.68 26.21 -3.49
CA ALA A 204 -12.07 26.67 -3.35
C ALA A 204 -12.19 28.21 -3.35
N PRO A 205 -13.23 28.79 -3.98
CA PRO A 205 -13.46 30.23 -3.93
C PRO A 205 -13.89 30.72 -2.54
N PRO A 206 -13.55 31.96 -2.14
CA PRO A 206 -13.80 32.47 -0.79
C PRO A 206 -15.30 32.69 -0.52
N GLN A 207 -15.77 32.21 0.64
CA GLN A 207 -17.16 32.40 1.07
C GLN A 207 -17.41 33.82 1.65
N PRO A 208 -18.60 34.41 1.42
CA PRO A 208 -18.95 35.72 1.96
C PRO A 208 -19.18 35.71 3.49
N PRO A 209 -18.92 36.83 4.18
CA PRO A 209 -18.88 36.87 5.64
C PRO A 209 -20.26 36.69 6.28
N ARG A 210 -20.30 35.81 7.29
CA ARG A 210 -21.45 35.60 8.17
C ARG A 210 -21.57 36.78 9.13
N ASN A 211 -22.46 37.72 8.84
CA ASN A 211 -23.09 38.61 9.83
C ASN A 211 -24.29 39.32 9.17
N ALA A 212 -25.46 38.69 9.21
CA ALA A 212 -26.74 39.37 9.02
C ALA A 212 -27.66 38.98 10.17
N VAL A 213 -27.92 39.94 11.05
CA VAL A 213 -28.74 39.83 12.25
C VAL A 213 -30.13 40.37 11.89
N GLY A 214 -31.17 39.56 12.13
CA GLY A 214 -32.59 39.89 12.39
C GLY A 214 -33.29 41.03 11.64
N GLY A 215 -34.48 40.74 11.11
CA GLY A 215 -35.50 41.79 10.91
C GLY A 215 -36.44 41.55 9.75
N THR A 216 -37.71 41.31 10.09
CA THR A 216 -38.87 41.19 9.21
C THR A 216 -39.04 42.33 8.21
N SER A 217 -39.59 42.03 7.02
CA SER A 217 -40.73 42.80 6.44
C SER A 217 -41.24 42.13 5.16
N ASN A 218 -42.50 41.69 5.20
CA ASN A 218 -43.34 41.60 4.01
C ASN A 218 -43.77 43.02 3.63
N VAL A 219 -43.45 43.46 2.41
CA VAL A 219 -44.18 44.55 1.74
C VAL A 219 -44.34 44.18 0.26
N ILE A 220 -45.61 44.07 -0.13
CA ILE A 220 -46.12 44.05 -1.50
C ILE A 220 -46.34 45.51 -1.92
N ILE A 221 -45.78 45.93 -3.05
CA ILE A 221 -46.26 47.01 -3.92
C ILE A 221 -45.90 46.50 -5.33
N GLY A 222 -46.83 46.16 -6.21
CA GLY A 222 -47.85 47.07 -6.75
C GLY A 222 -47.19 47.92 -7.82
N GLU A 223 -47.68 47.83 -9.05
CA GLU A 223 -47.31 48.62 -10.23
C GLU A 223 -46.92 50.10 -10.01
#